data_AF-A0A8T2SB89-F1
#
_entry.id   AF-A0A8T2SB89-F1
#
_cell.length_a   1.000
_cell.length_b   1.000
_cell.length_c   1.000
_cell.angle_alpha   90.00
_cell.angle_beta   90.00
_cell.angle_gamma   90.00
#
_symmetry.space_group_name_H-M   'P 1'
#
loop_
_entity.id
_entity.type
_entity.pdbx_description
1 polymer ?
#
loop_
_entity_poly.entity_id
_entity_poly.type
_entity_poly.pdbx_seq_one_letter_code
_entity_poly.pdbx_strand_id
1 'polypeptide(L)'
;MNRVLHIGPSSCGVVLKLLKEEKLEAWGILPFDPKPPVHSVCENLIRKGLIRVADVAQPLCYKSRSFSLVLANDIVDTMTSRQLNVTLRELARVSSDSVVLLINTNAIQKLQEASEEGTRPVKVLKPRSRLWWQHRFQMLGLKESEEATKRFNTLMRQKLAGYHIFHLISTEVIG
;
A
#
# COMPACT_ATOMS: atom_id res chain seq x y z
N MET A 1 11.44 -7.62 -16.94
CA MET A 1 11.10 -6.20 -16.74
C MET A 1 10.41 -6.09 -15.39
N ASN A 2 10.86 -5.17 -14.54
CA ASN A 2 10.31 -5.04 -13.18
C ASN A 2 9.09 -4.14 -13.24
N ARG A 3 7.90 -4.74 -13.05
CA ARG A 3 6.62 -4.04 -13.05
C ARG A 3 6.25 -3.69 -11.63
N VAL A 4 6.08 -2.40 -11.35
CA VAL A 4 5.78 -1.88 -10.02
C VAL A 4 4.37 -1.32 -10.01
N LEU A 5 3.58 -1.74 -9.03
CA LEU A 5 2.30 -1.12 -8.70
C LEU A 5 2.44 -0.35 -7.40
N HIS A 6 2.13 0.95 -7.42
CA HIS A 6 2.02 1.76 -6.21
C HIS A 6 0.55 1.97 -5.84
N ILE A 7 0.19 1.86 -4.57
CA ILE A 7 -1.17 2.05 -4.08
C ILE A 7 -1.15 2.96 -2.85
N GLY A 8 -1.74 4.13 -2.95
CA GLY A 8 -1.63 5.14 -1.90
C GLY A 8 -2.04 6.52 -2.35
N PRO A 9 -2.27 7.46 -1.42
CA PRO A 9 -2.58 8.85 -1.74
C PRO A 9 -1.45 9.55 -2.51
N SER A 10 -0.22 9.06 -2.40
CA SER A 10 0.98 9.59 -3.06
C SER A 10 1.25 8.99 -4.46
N SER A 11 0.34 8.16 -5.00
CA SER A 11 0.61 7.37 -6.22
C SER A 11 1.06 8.19 -7.42
N CYS A 12 0.43 9.35 -7.69
CA CYS A 12 0.86 10.21 -8.80
C CYS A 12 2.33 10.64 -8.67
N GLY A 13 2.76 11.04 -7.47
CA GLY A 13 4.13 11.49 -7.22
C GLY A 13 5.15 10.35 -7.24
N VAL A 14 4.79 9.18 -6.71
CA VAL A 14 5.68 8.02 -6.71
C VAL A 14 5.84 7.45 -8.11
N VAL A 15 4.75 7.26 -8.85
CA VAL A 15 4.81 6.77 -10.24
C VAL A 15 5.60 7.73 -11.12
N LEU A 16 5.43 9.05 -10.98
CA LEU A 16 6.22 10.04 -11.72
C LEU A 16 7.73 9.87 -11.50
N LYS A 17 8.15 9.52 -10.28
CA LYS A 17 9.57 9.26 -9.98
C LYS A 17 10.03 7.94 -10.59
N LEU A 18 9.25 6.87 -10.43
CA LEU A 18 9.59 5.54 -10.94
C LEU A 18 9.68 5.48 -12.47
N LEU A 19 8.88 6.28 -13.18
CA LEU A 19 8.95 6.37 -14.64
C LEU A 19 10.27 6.95 -15.18
N LYS A 20 11.11 7.53 -14.32
CA LYS A 20 12.45 8.01 -14.69
C LYS A 20 13.51 6.90 -14.62
N GLU A 21 13.18 5.75 -14.03
CA GLU A 21 14.09 4.62 -13.88
C GLU A 21 14.03 3.71 -15.11
N GLU A 22 15.15 3.56 -15.82
CA GLU A 22 15.21 2.89 -17.14
C GLU A 22 14.76 1.42 -17.13
N LYS A 23 14.80 0.75 -15.98
CA LYS A 23 14.53 -0.69 -15.85
C LYS A 23 13.17 -1.02 -15.22
N LEU A 24 12.35 0.00 -14.96
CA LEU A 24 11.07 -0.15 -14.27
C LEU A 24 9.91 0.29 -15.18
N GLU A 25 8.82 -0.47 -15.11
CA GLU A 25 7.50 0.01 -15.53
C GLU A 25 6.67 0.27 -14.27
N ALA A 26 5.93 1.39 -14.23
CA ALA A 26 5.21 1.80 -13.04
C ALA A 26 3.76 2.17 -13.32
N TRP A 27 2.87 1.67 -12.46
CA TRP A 27 1.45 2.02 -12.40
C TRP A 27 1.07 2.42 -10.99
N GLY A 28 -0.03 3.15 -10.85
CA GLY A 28 -0.55 3.53 -9.55
C GLY A 28 -2.06 3.38 -9.41
N ILE A 29 -2.50 3.19 -8.17
CA ILE A 29 -3.90 3.29 -7.78
C ILE A 29 -4.06 4.40 -6.74
N LEU A 30 -4.87 5.39 -7.09
CA LEU A 30 -5.40 6.35 -6.13
C LEU A 30 -6.63 5.73 -5.46
N PRO A 31 -6.62 5.56 -4.12
CA PRO A 31 -7.72 4.92 -3.40
C PRO A 31 -9.02 5.77 -3.37
N PHE A 32 -8.91 7.07 -3.65
CA PHE A 32 -10.01 8.02 -3.63
C PHE A 32 -9.87 9.00 -4.79
N ASP A 33 -10.99 9.57 -5.22
CA ASP A 33 -10.97 10.65 -6.21
C ASP A 33 -10.16 11.84 -5.67
N PRO A 34 -9.18 12.34 -6.44
CA PRO A 34 -8.43 13.51 -6.03
C PRO A 34 -9.37 14.72 -5.97
N LYS A 35 -9.38 15.42 -4.83
CA LYS A 35 -10.19 16.63 -4.67
C LYS A 35 -9.65 17.74 -5.58
N PRO A 36 -10.50 18.43 -6.37
CA PRO A 36 -10.08 19.60 -7.13
C PRO A 36 -9.54 20.73 -6.22
N PRO A 37 -8.53 21.51 -6.65
CA PRO A 37 -7.82 21.38 -7.92
C PRO A 37 -6.79 20.24 -7.91
N VAL A 38 -6.77 19.44 -8.98
CA VAL A 38 -5.81 18.35 -9.15
C VAL A 38 -4.58 18.87 -9.89
N HIS A 39 -3.38 18.48 -9.46
CA HIS A 39 -2.16 18.88 -10.15
C HIS A 39 -2.12 18.31 -11.57
N SER A 40 -1.85 19.14 -12.58
CA SER A 40 -1.89 18.79 -14.02
C SER A 40 -1.09 17.53 -14.39
N VAL A 41 0.06 17.32 -13.74
CA VAL A 41 0.87 16.11 -13.90
C VAL A 41 0.10 14.84 -13.48
N CYS A 42 -0.63 14.88 -12.37
CA CYS A 42 -1.45 13.76 -11.91
C CYS A 42 -2.62 13.51 -12.86
N GLU A 43 -3.29 14.56 -13.34
CA GLU A 43 -4.36 14.45 -14.35
C GLU A 43 -3.84 13.79 -15.64
N ASN A 44 -2.65 14.17 -16.11
CA ASN A 44 -2.05 13.58 -17.31
C ASN A 44 -1.71 12.09 -17.10
N LEU A 45 -1.24 11.70 -15.92
CA LEU A 45 -0.97 10.29 -15.59
C LEU A 45 -2.26 9.45 -15.53
N ILE A 46 -3.35 10.03 -15.01
CA ILE A 46 -4.68 9.39 -15.02
C ILE A 46 -5.17 9.22 -16.46
N ARG A 47 -5.11 10.28 -17.27
CA ARG A 47 -5.54 10.26 -18.68
C ARG A 47 -4.75 9.24 -19.51
N LYS A 48 -3.47 9.03 -19.21
CA LYS A 48 -2.61 8.01 -19.84
C LYS A 48 -2.88 6.58 -19.34
N GLY A 49 -3.73 6.39 -18.33
CA GLY A 49 -4.02 5.09 -17.73
C GLY A 49 -2.89 4.54 -16.85
N LEU A 50 -1.89 5.37 -16.52
CA LEU A 50 -0.80 5.01 -15.61
C LEU A 50 -1.25 5.09 -14.15
N ILE A 51 -2.24 5.94 -13.86
CA ILE A 51 -2.91 6.01 -12.57
C ILE A 51 -4.38 5.63 -12.77
N ARG A 52 -4.89 4.72 -11.94
CA ARG A 52 -6.32 4.40 -11.84
C ARG A 52 -6.87 4.93 -10.53
N VAL A 53 -8.08 5.46 -10.54
CA VAL A 53 -8.82 5.72 -9.31
C VAL A 53 -9.70 4.51 -9.04
N ALA A 54 -9.55 3.89 -7.87
CA ALA A 54 -10.32 2.70 -7.51
C ALA A 54 -10.37 2.49 -6.00
N ASP A 55 -11.50 1.98 -5.50
CA ASP A 55 -11.59 1.50 -4.12
C ASP A 55 -10.75 0.23 -3.94
N VAL A 56 -9.67 0.36 -3.18
CA VAL A 56 -8.71 -0.71 -2.86
C VAL A 56 -9.26 -1.76 -1.87
N ALA A 57 -10.47 -1.56 -1.34
CA ALA A 57 -11.21 -2.58 -0.62
C ALA A 57 -12.06 -3.47 -1.55
N GLN A 58 -12.02 -3.24 -2.87
CA GLN A 58 -12.60 -4.09 -3.91
C GLN A 58 -11.52 -4.89 -4.64
N PRO A 59 -11.89 -5.98 -5.35
CA PRO A 59 -10.98 -6.68 -6.24
C PRO A 59 -10.35 -5.75 -7.28
N LEU A 60 -9.03 -5.85 -7.43
CA LEU A 60 -8.27 -5.03 -8.37
C LEU A 60 -8.43 -5.58 -9.79
N CYS A 61 -8.64 -4.68 -10.75
CA CYS A 61 -8.76 -5.01 -12.18
C CYS A 61 -7.41 -5.36 -12.85
N TYR A 62 -6.60 -6.18 -12.19
CA TYR A 62 -5.33 -6.71 -12.69
C TYR A 62 -5.33 -8.23 -12.59
N LYS A 63 -4.68 -8.89 -13.55
CA LYS A 63 -4.45 -10.34 -13.50
C LYS A 63 -3.53 -10.68 -12.31
N SER A 64 -3.65 -11.89 -11.80
CA SER A 64 -2.73 -12.37 -10.77
C SER A 64 -1.29 -12.31 -11.26
N ARG A 65 -0.34 -11.99 -10.38
CA ARG A 65 1.10 -11.92 -10.69
C ARG A 65 1.46 -10.95 -11.82
N SER A 66 0.74 -9.84 -11.96
CA SER A 66 1.01 -8.83 -12.99
C SER A 66 2.21 -7.92 -12.66
N PHE A 67 2.56 -7.81 -11.38
CA PHE A 67 3.58 -6.89 -10.88
C PHE A 67 4.62 -7.65 -10.08
N SER A 68 5.92 -7.41 -10.34
CA SER A 68 7.00 -7.97 -9.51
C SER A 68 6.97 -7.40 -8.09
N LEU A 69 6.59 -6.13 -7.97
CA LEU A 69 6.53 -5.42 -6.70
C LEU A 69 5.24 -4.63 -6.55
N VAL A 70 4.56 -4.80 -5.43
CA VAL A 70 3.44 -3.95 -5.01
C VAL A 70 3.86 -3.12 -3.80
N LEU A 71 3.84 -1.80 -3.93
CA LEU A 71 4.11 -0.84 -2.86
C LEU A 71 2.79 -0.24 -2.39
N ALA A 72 2.50 -0.29 -1.09
CA ALA A 72 1.32 0.39 -0.55
C ALA A 72 1.64 1.20 0.71
N ASN A 73 1.20 2.45 0.76
CA ASN A 73 1.38 3.35 1.90
C ASN A 73 0.09 4.08 2.24
N ASP A 74 -0.18 4.26 3.53
CA ASP A 74 -1.33 5.01 4.04
C ASP A 74 -2.68 4.47 3.53
N ILE A 75 -2.76 3.15 3.36
CA ILE A 75 -3.96 2.46 2.84
C ILE A 75 -4.62 1.61 3.93
N VAL A 76 -3.87 0.65 4.48
CA VAL A 76 -4.43 -0.42 5.32
C VAL A 76 -4.63 0.02 6.77
N ASP A 77 -4.08 1.17 7.12
CA ASP A 77 -3.85 1.64 8.49
C ASP A 77 -5.18 1.89 9.22
N THR A 78 -6.21 2.24 8.46
CA THR A 78 -7.54 2.64 8.95
C THR A 78 -8.65 1.72 8.42
N MET A 79 -8.29 0.61 7.78
CA MET A 79 -9.28 -0.33 7.25
C MET A 79 -9.87 -1.21 8.35
N THR A 80 -11.14 -1.59 8.20
CA THR A 80 -11.78 -2.63 9.01
C THR A 80 -11.18 -4.01 8.71
N SER A 81 -11.39 -5.00 9.59
CA SER A 81 -10.90 -6.37 9.36
C SER A 81 -11.43 -6.99 8.06
N ARG A 82 -12.66 -6.65 7.64
CA ARG A 82 -13.26 -7.11 6.37
C ARG A 82 -12.52 -6.52 5.17
N GLN A 83 -12.31 -5.20 5.16
CA GLN A 83 -11.59 -4.52 4.09
C GLN A 83 -10.15 -5.03 4.00
N LEU A 84 -9.45 -5.12 5.14
CA LEU A 84 -8.09 -5.67 5.21
C LEU A 84 -7.97 -7.07 4.60
N ASN A 85 -8.95 -7.95 4.83
CA ASN A 85 -8.95 -9.30 4.26
C ASN A 85 -8.97 -9.26 2.73
N VAL A 86 -9.76 -8.37 2.14
CA VAL A 86 -9.84 -8.22 0.69
C VAL A 86 -8.57 -7.56 0.17
N THR A 87 -8.23 -6.39 0.71
CA THR A 87 -7.08 -5.60 0.26
C THR A 87 -5.80 -6.43 0.32
N LEU A 88 -5.44 -7.02 1.47
CA LEU A 88 -4.18 -7.77 1.60
C LEU A 88 -4.11 -8.99 0.66
N ARG A 89 -5.23 -9.68 0.42
CA ARG A 89 -5.28 -10.77 -0.56
C ARG A 89 -5.06 -10.26 -1.98
N GLU A 90 -5.67 -9.13 -2.33
CA GLU A 90 -5.49 -8.55 -3.65
C GLU A 90 -4.07 -8.04 -3.89
N LEU A 91 -3.44 -7.42 -2.88
CA LEU A 91 -2.03 -7.00 -2.95
C LEU A 91 -1.12 -8.21 -3.19
N ALA A 92 -1.35 -9.31 -2.46
CA ALA A 92 -0.61 -10.55 -2.63
C ALA A 92 -0.88 -11.18 -4.01
N ARG A 93 -2.14 -11.23 -4.44
CA ARG A 93 -2.56 -11.86 -5.70
C ARG A 93 -1.94 -11.18 -6.92
N VAL A 94 -1.92 -9.84 -6.96
CA VAL A 94 -1.39 -9.09 -8.11
C VAL A 94 0.14 -9.01 -8.10
N SER A 95 0.78 -9.28 -6.97
CA SER A 95 2.23 -9.41 -6.83
C SER A 95 2.72 -10.78 -7.31
N SER A 96 3.87 -10.83 -7.98
CA SER A 96 4.60 -12.08 -8.27
C SER A 96 5.71 -12.35 -7.26
N ASP A 97 6.40 -11.32 -6.78
CA ASP A 97 7.60 -11.50 -5.97
C ASP A 97 7.42 -10.97 -4.55
N SER A 98 7.00 -9.71 -4.39
CA SER A 98 6.89 -9.09 -3.06
C SER A 98 5.89 -7.95 -2.95
N VAL A 99 5.35 -7.79 -1.73
CA VAL A 99 4.54 -6.65 -1.32
C VAL A 99 5.29 -5.86 -0.26
N VAL A 100 5.38 -4.54 -0.38
CA VAL A 100 5.92 -3.66 0.67
C VAL A 100 4.81 -2.78 1.20
N LEU A 101 4.57 -2.88 2.51
CA LEU A 101 3.55 -2.09 3.21
C LEU A 101 4.21 -1.06 4.13
N LEU A 102 3.83 0.19 3.98
CA LEU A 102 4.16 1.29 4.89
C LEU A 102 2.88 1.67 5.64
N ILE A 103 2.81 1.26 6.90
CA ILE A 103 1.63 1.40 7.74
C ILE A 103 1.87 2.51 8.76
N ASN A 104 1.12 3.59 8.67
CA ASN A 104 1.23 4.73 9.58
C ASN A 104 0.67 4.37 10.96
N THR A 105 1.52 4.41 11.99
CA THR A 105 1.17 4.01 13.36
C THR A 105 0.19 4.97 14.01
N ASN A 106 0.11 6.20 13.51
CA ASN A 106 -0.69 7.27 14.09
C ASN A 106 -2.00 7.50 13.30
N ALA A 107 -2.26 6.72 12.25
CA ALA A 107 -3.41 6.95 11.37
C ALA A 107 -4.75 6.86 12.11
N ILE A 108 -4.90 5.89 13.01
CA ILE A 108 -6.12 5.71 13.80
C ILE A 108 -6.30 6.89 14.77
N GLN A 109 -5.24 7.33 15.44
CA GLN A 109 -5.29 8.49 16.33
C GLN A 109 -5.73 9.74 15.57
N LYS A 110 -5.12 10.02 14.41
CA LYS A 110 -5.48 11.16 13.57
C LYS A 110 -6.95 11.13 13.10
N LEU A 111 -7.48 9.93 12.81
CA LEU A 111 -8.89 9.79 12.46
C LEU A 111 -9.82 10.05 13.64
N GLN A 112 -9.41 9.68 14.85
CA GLN A 112 -10.18 9.94 16.06
C GLN A 112 -10.23 11.45 16.35
N GLU A 113 -9.08 12.12 16.32
CA GLU A 113 -8.97 13.57 16.48
C GLU A 113 -9.86 14.32 15.47
N ALA A 114 -9.79 13.94 14.19
CA ALA A 114 -10.65 14.52 13.15
C ALA A 114 -12.16 14.19 13.30
N SER A 115 -12.49 13.10 14.00
CA SER A 115 -13.89 12.72 14.29
C SER A 115 -14.46 13.45 15.50
N GLU A 116 -13.63 13.80 16.48
CA GLU A 116 -14.02 14.56 17.67
C GLU A 116 -14.37 16.02 17.33
N GLU A 117 -13.79 16.56 16.26
CA GLU A 117 -14.19 17.84 15.65
C GLU A 117 -15.56 17.78 14.93
N GLY A 118 -16.16 16.59 14.77
CA GLY A 118 -17.41 16.35 14.05
C GLY A 118 -18.54 15.77 14.92
N THR A 119 -19.78 15.81 14.41
CA THR A 119 -21.01 15.44 15.16
C THR A 119 -21.37 13.94 15.10
N ARG A 120 -20.53 13.06 14.56
CA ARG A 120 -20.88 11.63 14.37
C ARG A 120 -19.86 10.70 15.03
N PRO A 121 -20.29 9.75 15.87
CA PRO A 121 -19.39 8.76 16.44
C PRO A 121 -18.88 7.82 15.34
N VAL A 122 -17.57 7.89 15.04
CA VAL A 122 -16.91 6.92 14.17
C VAL A 122 -16.70 5.62 14.94
N LYS A 123 -16.96 4.49 14.28
CA LYS A 123 -16.69 3.16 14.85
C LYS A 123 -15.20 3.07 15.18
N VAL A 124 -14.87 3.06 16.47
CA VAL A 124 -13.49 3.19 16.95
C VAL A 124 -12.68 1.97 16.51
N LEU A 125 -11.76 2.18 15.57
CA LEU A 125 -10.74 1.20 15.24
C LEU A 125 -9.69 1.22 16.34
N LYS A 126 -9.21 0.05 16.76
CA LYS A 126 -8.11 -0.04 17.74
C LYS A 126 -6.77 0.06 17.01
N PRO A 127 -5.79 0.80 17.54
CA PRO A 127 -4.40 0.73 17.10
C PRO A 127 -3.92 -0.71 17.02
N ARG A 128 -3.15 -1.03 15.98
CA ARG A 128 -2.61 -2.37 15.72
C ARG A 128 -1.12 -2.38 15.96
N SER A 129 -0.67 -3.25 16.86
CA SER A 129 0.76 -3.45 17.10
C SER A 129 1.43 -4.13 15.90
N ARG A 130 2.76 -4.03 15.82
CA ARG A 130 3.55 -4.76 14.83
C ARG A 130 3.30 -6.28 14.86
N LEU A 131 3.18 -6.85 16.07
CA LEU A 131 2.90 -8.28 16.27
C LEU A 131 1.52 -8.67 15.71
N TRP A 132 0.51 -7.82 15.90
CA TRP A 132 -0.82 -8.02 15.32
C TRP A 132 -0.75 -8.12 13.79
N TRP A 133 0.00 -7.22 13.16
CA TRP A 133 0.21 -7.23 11.70
C TRP A 133 0.92 -8.51 11.24
N GLN A 134 1.97 -8.94 11.94
CA GLN A 134 2.68 -10.17 11.60
C GLN A 134 1.77 -11.40 11.64
N HIS A 135 0.98 -11.58 12.71
CA HIS A 135 0.00 -12.66 12.76
C HIS A 135 -1.03 -12.57 11.64
N ARG A 136 -1.47 -11.35 11.31
CA ARG A 136 -2.42 -11.12 10.22
C ARG A 136 -1.86 -11.54 8.87
N PHE A 137 -0.59 -11.25 8.58
CA PHE A 137 0.07 -11.65 7.34
C PHE A 137 0.24 -13.16 7.27
N GLN A 138 0.63 -13.81 8.37
CA GLN A 138 0.79 -15.26 8.43
C GLN A 138 -0.52 -16.00 8.09
N MET A 139 -1.66 -15.54 8.61
CA MET A 139 -2.98 -16.10 8.27
C MET A 139 -3.34 -15.98 6.79
N LEU A 140 -2.64 -15.13 6.02
CA LEU A 140 -2.86 -14.92 4.60
C LEU A 140 -1.74 -15.55 3.73
N GLY A 141 -0.89 -16.40 4.31
CA GLY A 141 0.22 -17.01 3.58
C GLY A 141 1.31 -16.00 3.19
N LEU A 142 1.48 -14.95 3.98
CA LEU A 142 2.51 -13.93 3.79
C LEU A 142 3.44 -13.94 5.00
N LYS A 143 4.75 -13.84 4.74
CA LYS A 143 5.76 -13.63 5.78
C LYS A 143 6.65 -12.47 5.46
N GLU A 144 7.23 -11.88 6.49
CA GLU A 144 8.25 -10.86 6.31
C GLU A 144 9.56 -11.48 5.81
N SER A 145 10.16 -10.86 4.80
CA SER A 145 11.48 -11.21 4.29
C SER A 145 12.57 -10.56 5.15
N GLU A 146 13.25 -11.37 5.96
CA GLU A 146 14.37 -10.88 6.77
C GLU A 146 15.48 -10.27 5.92
N GLU A 147 15.77 -10.85 4.76
CA GLU A 147 16.81 -10.36 3.85
C GLU A 147 16.44 -8.97 3.31
N ALA A 148 15.22 -8.80 2.81
CA ALA A 148 14.77 -7.51 2.29
C ALA A 148 14.71 -6.45 3.38
N THR A 149 14.24 -6.80 4.57
CA THR A 149 14.22 -5.90 5.73
C THR A 149 15.63 -5.48 6.15
N LYS A 150 16.60 -6.41 6.22
CA LYS A 150 18.01 -6.08 6.51
C LYS A 150 18.58 -5.14 5.46
N ARG A 151 18.41 -5.46 4.17
CA ARG A 151 18.90 -4.65 3.06
C ARG A 151 18.30 -3.24 3.07
N PHE A 152 17.00 -3.13 3.31
CA PHE A 152 16.33 -1.83 3.42
C PHE A 152 16.91 -1.00 4.55
N ASN A 153 17.08 -1.58 5.74
CA ASN A 153 17.66 -0.89 6.90
C ASN A 153 19.12 -0.47 6.67
N THR A 154 19.91 -1.21 5.89
CA THR A 154 21.26 -0.80 5.50
C THR A 154 21.27 0.39 4.56
N LEU A 155 20.33 0.46 3.61
CA LEU A 155 20.26 1.53 2.61
C LEU A 155 19.58 2.80 3.16
N MET A 156 18.64 2.65 4.07
CA MET A 156 17.91 3.76 4.67
C MET A 156 18.78 4.48 5.70
N ARG A 157 19.25 5.67 5.32
CA ARG A 157 20.06 6.54 6.18
C ARG A 157 19.29 7.13 7.37
N GLN A 158 17.96 7.07 7.34
CA GLN A 158 17.09 7.60 8.39
C GLN A 158 15.93 6.66 8.64
N LYS A 159 15.57 6.52 9.91
CA LYS A 159 14.39 5.75 10.33
C LYS A 159 13.14 6.54 9.96
N LEU A 160 12.20 5.89 9.26
CA LEU A 160 10.87 6.43 9.02
C LEU A 160 10.05 6.33 10.32
N ALA A 161 10.21 7.32 11.19
CA ALA A 161 9.43 7.43 12.42
C ALA A 161 7.92 7.49 12.11
N GLY A 162 7.11 6.81 12.93
CA GLY A 162 5.66 6.77 12.74
C GLY A 162 5.16 5.76 11.70
N TYR A 163 6.02 4.91 11.16
CA TYR A 163 5.61 3.83 10.24
C TYR A 163 6.08 2.45 10.72
N HIS A 164 5.22 1.45 10.51
CA HIS A 164 5.65 0.06 10.40
C HIS A 164 5.88 -0.25 8.93
N ILE A 165 7.08 -0.74 8.61
CA ILE A 165 7.46 -1.14 7.26
C ILE A 165 7.59 -2.65 7.24
N PHE A 166 6.89 -3.28 6.30
CA PHE A 166 6.92 -4.73 6.11
C PHE A 166 7.29 -5.06 4.68
N HIS A 167 8.33 -5.86 4.50
CA HIS A 167 8.67 -6.47 3.21
C HIS A 167 8.10 -7.89 3.20
N LEU A 168 6.99 -8.10 2.50
CA LEU A 168 6.24 -9.35 2.52
C LEU A 168 6.52 -10.18 1.27
N ILE A 169 6.66 -11.49 1.47
CA ILE A 169 6.77 -12.51 0.43
C ILE A 169 5.76 -13.61 0.69
N SER A 170 5.31 -14.29 -0.37
CA SER A 170 4.40 -15.44 -0.22
C SER A 170 5.12 -16.62 0.43
N THR A 171 4.41 -17.35 1.30
CA THR A 171 4.89 -18.60 1.91
C THR A 171 4.52 -19.82 1.10
N GLU A 172 3.59 -19.70 0.16
CA GLU A 172 3.25 -20.77 -0.76
C GLU A 172 4.30 -20.80 -1.87
N VAL A 173 5.11 -21.86 -1.91
CA VAL A 173 5.82 -22.26 -3.11
C VAL A 173 4.74 -22.68 -4.09
N ILE A 174 4.24 -21.72 -4.87
CA ILE A 174 3.32 -21.99 -5.97
C ILE A 174 4.18 -22.68 -7.04
N GLY A 175 4.23 -24.00 -6.94
CA GLY A 175 4.67 -24.90 -8.00
C GLY A 175 3.66 -24.93 -9.14
#